data_AF-A0A4Q2DLJ8-F1
#
_entry.id   AF-A0A4Q2DLJ8-F1
#
_cell.length_a   1.000
_cell.length_b   1.000
_cell.length_c   1.000
_cell.angle_alpha   90.00
_cell.angle_beta   90.00
_cell.angle_gamma   90.00
#
_symmetry.space_group_name_H-M   'P 1'
#
loop_
_entity.id
_entity.type
_entity.pdbx_description
1 polymer ?
#
loop_
_entity_poly.entity_id
_entity_poly.type
_entity_poly.pdbx_seq_one_letter_code
_entity_poly.pdbx_strand_id
1 'polypeptide(L)'
;MERLPNTLACHLAKAIPQAAELIMAAVNAEPGLLDTESNLSLDTRLHSLVYRPFKEAIPIFKSFSRPYLIVIDGLDECDEKEGIQEFLLSTFRFFEENPYTPLRIFITSRVEQHIHLHLSGDRVLLKDLGDESSLDDIKTFMDIVFKDAVKASPVIQAYIRQNGSWPKPHHLEELLKHIGGSFILASTVAKFIFHGIGSTDSHLTPMDRLPLAIKIDPGLDGLYSQTLARAEHLPHFSEIISIIALLAAPLPIAGIAELLGIQAYEVAHVLVDLQAIIQVPGTDDAPGDFSLLPHFMAAFSIAV
;
A
#
# COMPACT_ATOMS: atom_id res chain seq x y z
N MET A 1 12.15 11.99 3.70
CA MET A 1 11.25 12.77 2.83
C MET A 1 11.92 13.83 1.96
N GLU A 2 13.22 14.09 2.16
CA GLU A 2 13.98 15.21 1.59
C GLU A 2 13.97 15.37 0.06
N ARG A 3 13.78 14.30 -0.71
CA ARG A 3 13.78 14.37 -2.19
C ARG A 3 12.41 14.72 -2.79
N LEU A 4 11.34 14.59 -2.01
CA LEU A 4 9.97 14.78 -2.50
C LEU A 4 9.75 16.15 -3.17
N PRO A 5 10.18 17.29 -2.59
CA PRO A 5 9.97 18.61 -3.22
C PRO A 5 10.63 18.71 -4.60
N ASN A 6 11.86 18.20 -4.74
CA ASN A 6 12.61 18.25 -5.99
C ASN A 6 11.92 17.41 -7.08
N THR A 7 11.43 16.23 -6.73
CA THR A 7 10.69 15.34 -7.64
C THR A 7 9.38 15.99 -8.10
N LEU A 8 8.60 16.52 -7.15
CA LEU A 8 7.35 17.21 -7.45
C LEU A 8 7.58 18.44 -8.34
N ALA A 9 8.61 19.24 -8.06
CA ALA A 9 8.98 20.40 -8.87
C ALA A 9 9.36 20.01 -10.30
N CYS A 10 10.13 18.93 -10.47
CA CYS A 10 10.48 18.41 -11.80
C CYS A 10 9.25 17.96 -12.59
N HIS A 11 8.32 17.24 -11.95
CA HIS A 11 7.07 16.81 -12.58
C HIS A 11 6.16 17.99 -12.91
N LEU A 12 6.07 18.97 -12.01
CA LEU A 12 5.30 20.20 -12.19
C LEU A 12 5.85 21.01 -13.36
N ALA A 13 7.16 21.25 -13.44
CA ALA A 13 7.80 21.98 -14.52
C ALA A 13 7.57 21.33 -15.90
N LYS A 14 7.59 19.99 -15.96
CA LYS A 14 7.30 19.23 -17.20
C LYS A 14 5.85 19.36 -17.64
N ALA A 15 4.92 19.38 -16.69
CA ALA A 15 3.49 19.41 -16.98
C ALA A 15 2.97 20.85 -17.22
N ILE A 16 3.54 21.84 -16.53
CA ILE A 16 3.14 23.24 -16.57
C ILE A 16 4.39 24.08 -16.85
N PRO A 17 4.72 24.36 -18.13
CA PRO A 17 5.94 25.09 -18.50
C PRO A 17 6.07 26.46 -17.84
N GLN A 18 4.96 27.14 -17.56
CA GLN A 18 4.95 28.43 -16.84
C GLN A 18 5.45 28.31 -15.40
N ALA A 19 5.24 27.15 -14.76
CA ALA A 19 5.78 26.88 -13.44
C ALA A 19 7.30 26.63 -13.51
N ALA A 20 7.84 26.16 -14.63
CA ALA A 20 9.27 25.89 -14.77
C ALA A 20 10.12 27.16 -14.61
N GLU A 21 9.70 28.28 -15.21
CA GLU A 21 10.39 29.57 -15.07
C GLU A 21 10.37 30.07 -13.62
N LEU A 22 9.23 29.92 -12.93
CA LEU A 22 9.07 30.30 -11.53
C LEU A 22 9.93 29.44 -10.60
N ILE A 23 10.00 28.13 -10.85
CA ILE A 23 10.86 27.19 -10.11
C ILE A 23 12.33 27.56 -10.32
N MET A 24 12.76 27.81 -11.56
CA MET A 24 14.12 28.22 -11.86
C MET A 24 14.48 29.56 -11.20
N ALA A 25 13.56 30.51 -11.18
CA ALA A 25 13.76 31.77 -10.47
C ALA A 25 13.94 31.56 -8.96
N ALA A 26 13.13 30.69 -8.34
CA ALA A 26 13.27 30.34 -6.93
C ALA A 26 14.62 29.69 -6.62
N VAL A 27 15.03 28.70 -7.42
CA VAL A 27 16.34 28.02 -7.27
C VAL A 27 17.52 28.96 -7.47
N ASN A 28 17.45 29.88 -8.44
CA ASN A 28 18.51 30.86 -8.66
C ASN A 28 18.63 31.86 -7.50
N ALA A 29 17.52 32.18 -6.83
CA ALA A 29 17.51 33.06 -5.67
C ALA A 29 18.00 32.36 -4.40
N GLU A 30 17.64 31.09 -4.20
CA GLU A 30 18.04 30.26 -3.06
C GLU A 30 18.49 28.86 -3.55
N PRO A 31 19.78 28.70 -3.90
CA PRO A 31 20.30 27.42 -4.40
C PRO A 31 20.16 26.27 -3.39
N GLY A 32 20.08 26.57 -2.09
CA GLY A 32 19.87 25.59 -1.03
C GLY A 32 18.56 24.80 -1.18
N LEU A 33 17.57 25.31 -1.93
CA LEU A 33 16.28 24.63 -2.16
C LEU A 33 16.44 23.23 -2.78
N LEU A 34 17.47 23.01 -3.61
CA LEU A 34 17.74 21.73 -4.25
C LEU A 34 18.60 20.80 -3.39
N ASP A 35 19.32 21.35 -2.41
CA ASP A 35 20.21 20.59 -1.55
C ASP A 35 19.41 19.90 -0.44
N THR A 36 19.47 18.57 -0.43
CA THR A 36 18.79 17.74 0.57
C THR A 36 19.41 17.89 1.95
N GLU A 37 20.69 18.27 2.03
CA GLU A 37 21.43 18.50 3.28
C GLU A 37 21.32 19.95 3.79
N SER A 38 20.53 20.78 3.11
CA SER A 38 20.34 22.16 3.53
C SER A 38 19.53 22.26 4.83
N ASN A 39 19.77 23.31 5.62
CA ASN A 39 18.99 23.60 6.82
C ASN A 39 17.56 24.12 6.53
N LEU A 40 17.09 24.03 5.28
CA LEU A 40 15.77 24.50 4.89
C LEU A 40 14.73 23.43 5.25
N SER A 41 13.65 23.88 5.89
CA SER A 41 12.56 22.98 6.26
C SER A 41 11.87 22.41 5.01
N LEU A 42 11.25 21.24 5.16
CA LEU A 42 10.51 20.60 4.07
C LEU A 42 9.37 21.51 3.58
N ASP A 43 8.68 22.17 4.49
CA ASP A 43 7.63 23.17 4.23
C ASP A 43 8.14 24.29 3.31
N THR A 44 9.28 24.88 3.64
CA THR A 44 9.88 25.98 2.86
C THR A 44 10.19 25.54 1.43
N ARG A 45 10.71 24.32 1.29
CA ARG A 45 11.04 23.73 -0.02
C ARG A 45 9.79 23.40 -0.83
N LEU A 46 8.77 22.79 -0.21
CA LEU A 46 7.47 22.52 -0.86
C LEU A 46 6.78 23.81 -1.32
N HIS A 47 6.75 24.84 -0.46
CA HIS A 47 6.16 26.12 -0.82
C HIS A 47 6.90 26.77 -1.99
N SER A 48 8.23 26.82 -1.94
CA SER A 48 9.05 27.52 -2.94
C SER A 48 9.13 26.79 -4.28
N LEU A 49 9.14 25.45 -4.27
CA LEU A 49 9.34 24.64 -5.47
C LEU A 49 8.05 24.06 -6.07
N VAL A 50 6.97 23.95 -5.29
CA VAL A 50 5.73 23.28 -5.73
C VAL A 50 4.53 24.21 -5.64
N TYR A 51 4.14 24.61 -4.42
CA TYR A 51 2.86 25.28 -4.20
C TYR A 51 2.80 26.70 -4.78
N ARG A 52 3.83 27.52 -4.52
CA ARG A 52 3.89 28.88 -5.04
C ARG A 52 4.03 28.91 -6.56
N PRO A 53 4.96 28.16 -7.19
CA PRO A 53 5.03 28.08 -8.64
C PRO A 53 3.74 27.60 -9.29
N PHE A 54 3.06 26.60 -8.71
CA PHE A 54 1.76 26.15 -9.21
C PHE A 54 0.73 27.28 -9.15
N LYS A 55 0.58 27.94 -8.00
CA LYS A 55 -0.39 29.03 -7.79
C LYS A 55 -0.17 30.19 -8.76
N GLU A 56 1.07 30.63 -8.92
CA GLU A 56 1.41 31.77 -9.78
C GLU A 56 1.34 31.42 -11.28
N ALA A 57 1.45 30.14 -11.65
CA ALA A 57 1.26 29.70 -13.03
C ALA A 57 -0.22 29.68 -13.45
N ILE A 58 -1.18 29.55 -12.52
CA ILE A 58 -2.62 29.44 -12.84
C ILE A 58 -3.15 30.63 -13.66
N PRO A 59 -2.95 31.91 -13.28
CA PRO A 59 -3.52 33.04 -14.04
C PRO A 59 -2.92 33.17 -15.45
N ILE A 60 -1.69 32.70 -15.63
CA ILE A 60 -0.95 32.70 -16.90
C ILE A 60 -1.53 31.61 -17.82
N PHE A 61 -2.01 30.52 -17.23
CA PHE A 61 -2.62 29.39 -17.90
C PHE A 61 -4.16 29.55 -17.97
N LYS A 62 -4.65 30.21 -19.03
CA LYS A 62 -6.08 30.57 -19.23
C LYS A 62 -7.08 29.39 -19.30
N SER A 63 -6.68 28.14 -19.10
CA SER A 63 -7.57 26.98 -19.25
C SER A 63 -7.12 25.76 -18.45
N PHE A 64 -7.31 25.75 -17.13
CA PHE A 64 -7.52 24.47 -16.46
C PHE A 64 -8.96 24.04 -16.70
N SER A 65 -9.19 23.26 -17.77
CA SER A 65 -10.47 22.56 -17.96
C SER A 65 -10.66 21.45 -16.93
N ARG A 66 -9.59 21.06 -16.23
CA ARG A 66 -9.53 20.00 -15.21
C ARG A 66 -8.49 20.36 -14.13
N PRO A 67 -8.64 19.87 -12.89
CA PRO A 67 -7.62 20.05 -11.86
C PRO A 67 -6.32 19.31 -12.21
N TYR A 68 -5.19 19.83 -11.74
CA TYR A 68 -3.91 19.14 -11.72
C TYR A 68 -3.88 18.18 -10.53
N LEU A 69 -3.52 16.93 -10.78
CA LEU A 69 -3.47 15.87 -9.77
C LEU A 69 -2.03 15.49 -9.46
N ILE A 70 -1.63 15.60 -8.20
CA ILE A 70 -0.41 14.99 -7.68
C ILE A 70 -0.80 13.63 -7.09
N VAL A 71 -0.09 12.57 -7.47
CA VAL A 71 -0.26 11.23 -6.91
C VAL A 71 0.98 10.89 -6.09
N ILE A 72 0.77 10.55 -4.82
CA ILE A 72 1.80 10.05 -3.90
C ILE A 72 1.43 8.62 -3.58
N ASP A 73 2.23 7.68 -4.07
CA ASP A 73 2.01 6.25 -3.88
C ASP A 73 2.91 5.74 -2.75
N GLY A 74 2.34 5.09 -1.73
CA GLY A 74 3.07 4.48 -0.61
C GLY A 74 3.67 5.47 0.38
N LEU A 75 2.88 6.41 0.93
CA LEU A 75 3.40 7.42 1.88
C LEU A 75 4.01 6.78 3.14
N ASP A 76 3.54 5.61 3.56
CA ASP A 76 4.04 4.83 4.70
C ASP A 76 5.43 4.21 4.46
N GLU A 77 5.89 4.11 3.21
CA GLU A 77 7.25 3.63 2.91
C GLU A 77 8.32 4.68 3.26
N CYS A 78 7.91 5.84 3.77
CA CYS A 78 8.80 6.92 4.17
C CYS A 78 9.19 6.76 5.65
N ASP A 79 10.45 6.45 5.92
CA ASP A 79 10.95 6.22 7.29
C ASP A 79 10.89 7.47 8.21
N GLU A 80 10.82 8.66 7.62
CA GLU A 80 10.91 9.94 8.34
C GLU A 80 9.52 10.46 8.73
N LYS A 81 9.03 10.04 9.90
CA LYS A 81 7.69 10.37 10.43
C LYS A 81 7.46 11.88 10.55
N GLU A 82 8.44 12.61 11.05
CA GLU A 82 8.40 14.08 11.17
C GLU A 82 8.27 14.74 9.79
N GLY A 83 8.96 14.21 8.79
CA GLY A 83 8.86 14.67 7.41
C GLY A 83 7.49 14.42 6.79
N ILE A 84 6.87 13.27 7.04
CA ILE A 84 5.49 13.00 6.62
C ILE A 84 4.53 14.02 7.27
N GLN A 85 4.67 14.25 8.57
CA GLN A 85 3.86 15.22 9.30
C GLN A 85 4.02 16.65 8.74
N GLU A 86 5.26 17.10 8.52
CA GLU A 86 5.52 18.42 7.96
C GLU A 86 4.92 18.56 6.54
N PHE A 87 5.04 17.52 5.71
CA PHE A 87 4.42 17.47 4.38
C PHE A 87 2.89 17.62 4.44
N LEU A 88 2.21 16.86 5.32
CA LEU A 88 0.75 16.92 5.46
C LEU A 88 0.30 18.29 5.98
N LEU A 89 0.97 18.83 7.00
CA LEU A 89 0.66 20.15 7.56
C LEU A 89 0.88 21.27 6.54
N SER A 90 1.97 21.22 5.78
CA SER A 90 2.25 22.18 4.70
C SER A 90 1.19 22.11 3.60
N THR A 91 0.80 20.90 3.21
CA THR A 91 -0.28 20.65 2.25
C THR A 91 -1.61 21.25 2.71
N PHE A 92 -2.02 20.98 3.96
CA PHE A 92 -3.28 21.49 4.48
C PHE A 92 -3.30 23.02 4.55
N ARG A 93 -2.21 23.63 5.03
CA ARG A 93 -2.07 25.09 5.05
C ARG A 93 -2.21 25.70 3.66
N PHE A 94 -1.59 25.09 2.65
CA PHE A 94 -1.74 25.55 1.28
C PHE A 94 -3.20 25.52 0.81
N PHE A 95 -3.95 24.45 1.09
CA PHE A 95 -5.36 24.36 0.72
C PHE A 95 -6.26 25.32 1.52
N GLU A 96 -5.94 25.59 2.78
CA GLU A 96 -6.62 26.60 3.61
C GLU A 96 -6.50 28.00 3.02
N GLU A 97 -5.29 28.37 2.62
CA GLU A 97 -5.01 29.67 2.02
C GLU A 97 -5.55 29.78 0.58
N ASN A 98 -5.80 28.65 -0.08
CA ASN A 98 -6.14 28.58 -1.50
C ASN A 98 -7.30 27.61 -1.79
N PRO A 99 -8.51 27.80 -1.22
CA PRO A 99 -9.59 26.81 -1.27
C PRO A 99 -10.14 26.54 -2.68
N TYR A 100 -9.96 27.48 -3.62
CA TYR A 100 -10.40 27.35 -5.01
C TYR A 100 -9.29 26.91 -5.96
N THR A 101 -8.13 26.50 -5.43
CA THR A 101 -7.02 26.02 -6.25
C THR A 101 -7.44 24.79 -7.07
N PRO A 102 -7.11 24.73 -8.38
CA PRO A 102 -7.33 23.55 -9.20
C PRO A 102 -6.25 22.47 -8.96
N LEU A 103 -5.69 22.39 -7.75
CA LEU A 103 -4.77 21.32 -7.34
C LEU A 103 -5.55 20.25 -6.57
N ARG A 104 -5.23 18.98 -6.81
CA ARG A 104 -5.67 17.84 -5.99
C ARG A 104 -4.46 16.98 -5.66
N ILE A 105 -4.46 16.36 -4.50
CA ILE A 105 -3.40 15.44 -4.07
C ILE A 105 -4.08 14.12 -3.68
N PHE A 106 -3.68 13.04 -4.35
CA PHE A 106 -4.14 11.69 -4.07
C PHE A 106 -3.00 10.92 -3.42
N ILE A 107 -3.25 10.38 -2.24
CA ILE A 107 -2.27 9.67 -1.44
C ILE A 107 -2.74 8.23 -1.24
N THR A 108 -1.89 7.26 -1.54
CA THR A 108 -2.06 5.88 -1.08
C THR A 108 -1.13 5.64 0.11
N SER A 109 -1.63 4.95 1.13
CA SER A 109 -0.81 4.56 2.26
C SER A 109 -1.41 3.37 3.02
N ARG A 110 -0.62 2.64 3.78
CA ARG A 110 -1.11 1.73 4.82
C ARG A 110 -1.73 2.49 6.00
N VAL A 111 -2.57 1.79 6.77
CA VAL A 111 -3.21 2.32 7.99
C VAL A 111 -2.20 2.38 9.13
N GLU A 112 -1.20 3.26 9.03
CA GLU A 112 -0.31 3.55 10.14
C GLU A 112 -0.88 4.70 10.99
N GLN A 113 -0.94 4.50 12.31
CA GLN A 113 -1.54 5.46 13.25
C GLN A 113 -0.99 6.88 13.07
N HIS A 114 0.33 7.01 12.84
CA HIS A 114 0.99 8.30 12.69
C HIS A 114 0.55 9.07 11.44
N ILE A 115 0.07 8.39 10.40
CA ILE A 115 -0.50 9.00 9.19
C ILE A 115 -1.99 9.28 9.41
N HIS A 116 -2.73 8.30 9.93
CA HIS A 116 -4.18 8.39 10.13
C HIS A 116 -4.57 9.56 11.05
N LEU A 117 -3.82 9.82 12.12
CA LEU A 117 -4.06 10.94 13.04
C LEU A 117 -4.08 12.30 12.33
N HIS A 118 -3.30 12.46 11.25
CA HIS A 118 -3.24 13.69 10.48
C HIS A 118 -4.30 13.77 9.38
N LEU A 119 -4.86 12.63 8.95
CA LEU A 119 -5.85 12.55 7.87
C LEU A 119 -7.31 12.53 8.36
N SER A 120 -7.56 12.51 9.67
CA SER A 120 -8.91 12.36 10.28
C SER A 120 -9.78 13.64 10.26
N GLY A 121 -9.48 14.63 9.43
CA GLY A 121 -10.19 15.91 9.39
C GLY A 121 -11.19 16.03 8.23
N ASP A 122 -12.16 16.95 8.34
CA ASP A 122 -13.22 17.23 7.35
C ASP A 122 -12.75 17.60 5.93
N ARG A 123 -11.43 17.71 5.72
CA ARG A 123 -10.80 18.20 4.49
C ARG A 123 -10.11 17.12 3.67
N VAL A 124 -10.05 15.89 4.19
CA VAL A 124 -9.49 14.74 3.51
C VAL A 124 -10.62 13.75 3.25
N LEU A 125 -10.77 13.30 2.00
CA LEU A 125 -11.64 12.17 1.71
C LEU A 125 -10.84 10.89 1.96
N LEU A 126 -10.96 10.35 3.17
CA LEU A 126 -10.38 9.05 3.50
C LEU A 126 -11.32 7.92 3.07
N LYS A 127 -10.80 7.00 2.25
CA LYS A 127 -11.45 5.74 1.88
C LYS A 127 -10.53 4.60 2.31
N ASP A 128 -10.95 3.90 3.35
CA ASP A 128 -10.32 2.64 3.73
C ASP A 128 -10.74 1.54 2.74
N LEU A 129 -9.75 0.82 2.21
CA LEU A 129 -9.96 -0.36 1.36
C LEU A 129 -9.78 -1.67 2.14
N GLY A 130 -9.47 -1.62 3.44
CA GLY A 130 -9.27 -2.79 4.30
C GLY A 130 -10.51 -3.69 4.39
N ASP A 131 -11.71 -3.10 4.33
CA ASP A 131 -12.99 -3.83 4.37
C ASP A 131 -13.46 -4.33 2.99
N GLU A 132 -12.79 -3.92 1.90
CA GLU A 132 -13.16 -4.32 0.55
C GLU A 132 -12.54 -5.68 0.23
N SER A 133 -13.36 -6.72 0.10
CA SER A 133 -12.87 -8.06 -0.19
C SER A 133 -12.27 -8.16 -1.61
N SER A 134 -10.96 -8.42 -1.72
CA SER A 134 -10.35 -8.74 -3.02
C SER A 134 -10.56 -10.17 -3.49
N LEU A 135 -11.22 -11.02 -2.70
CA LEU A 135 -11.33 -12.45 -3.02
C LEU A 135 -12.03 -12.67 -4.37
N ASP A 136 -13.11 -11.95 -4.63
CA ASP A 136 -13.85 -12.04 -5.89
C ASP A 136 -13.05 -11.46 -7.07
N ASP A 137 -12.30 -10.38 -6.84
CA ASP A 137 -11.44 -9.77 -7.85
C ASP A 137 -10.25 -10.68 -8.20
N ILE A 138 -9.65 -11.33 -7.20
CA ILE A 138 -8.55 -12.29 -7.37
C ILE A 138 -9.06 -13.53 -8.10
N LYS A 139 -10.23 -14.04 -7.72
CA LYS A 139 -10.86 -15.15 -8.43
C LYS A 139 -11.08 -14.80 -9.90
N THR A 140 -11.60 -13.60 -10.16
CA THR A 140 -11.81 -13.09 -11.52
C THR A 140 -10.48 -12.97 -12.28
N PHE A 141 -9.45 -12.40 -11.65
CA PHE A 141 -8.11 -12.29 -12.19
C PHE A 141 -7.54 -13.67 -12.57
N MET A 142 -7.57 -14.63 -11.64
CA MET A 142 -7.05 -15.98 -11.89
C MET A 142 -7.85 -16.67 -13.01
N ASP A 143 -9.17 -16.55 -13.02
CA ASP A 143 -10.01 -17.10 -14.08
C ASP A 143 -9.64 -16.55 -15.47
N ILE A 144 -9.40 -15.24 -15.58
CA ILE A 144 -8.97 -14.60 -16.84
C ILE A 144 -7.59 -15.15 -17.25
N VAL A 145 -6.63 -15.15 -16.32
CA VAL A 145 -5.27 -15.62 -16.56
C VAL A 145 -5.24 -17.07 -17.04
N PHE A 146 -5.98 -17.98 -16.38
CA PHE A 146 -6.06 -19.38 -16.79
C PHE A 146 -6.73 -19.53 -18.16
N LYS A 147 -7.84 -18.82 -18.41
CA LYS A 147 -8.54 -18.86 -19.71
C LYS A 147 -7.62 -18.41 -20.85
N ASP A 148 -6.84 -17.37 -20.65
CA ASP A 148 -5.95 -16.85 -21.67
C ASP A 148 -4.74 -17.76 -21.88
N ALA A 149 -4.20 -18.36 -20.82
CA ALA A 149 -3.14 -19.36 -20.93
C ALA A 149 -3.60 -20.61 -21.72
N VAL A 150 -4.83 -21.07 -21.50
CA VAL A 150 -5.43 -22.19 -22.26
C VAL A 150 -5.51 -21.86 -23.76
N LYS A 151 -5.89 -20.62 -24.11
CA LYS A 151 -5.94 -20.20 -25.52
C LYS A 151 -4.54 -20.09 -26.14
N ALA A 152 -3.56 -19.62 -25.38
CA ALA A 152 -2.22 -19.31 -25.87
C ALA A 152 -1.27 -20.52 -25.93
N SER A 153 -1.50 -21.59 -25.14
CA SER A 153 -0.57 -22.70 -25.00
C SER A 153 -1.04 -24.00 -25.67
N PRO A 154 -0.37 -24.46 -26.76
CA PRO A 154 -0.66 -25.76 -27.38
C PRO A 154 -0.47 -26.94 -26.42
N VAL A 155 0.46 -26.84 -25.47
CA VAL A 155 0.72 -27.85 -24.44
C VAL A 155 -0.49 -28.01 -23.53
N ILE A 156 -1.05 -26.89 -23.05
CA ILE A 156 -2.24 -26.90 -22.19
C ILE A 156 -3.44 -27.48 -22.94
N GLN A 157 -3.63 -27.09 -24.20
CA GLN A 157 -4.71 -27.63 -25.04
C GLN A 157 -4.56 -29.13 -25.31
N ALA A 158 -3.33 -29.62 -25.52
CA ALA A 158 -3.07 -31.04 -25.71
C ALA A 158 -3.40 -31.84 -24.45
N TYR A 159 -3.03 -31.34 -23.27
CA TYR A 159 -3.40 -31.94 -21.99
C TYR A 159 -4.92 -32.00 -21.80
N ILE A 160 -5.62 -30.90 -22.07
CA ILE A 160 -7.09 -30.81 -21.96
C ILE A 160 -7.78 -31.84 -22.86
N ARG A 161 -7.32 -32.00 -24.11
CA ARG A 161 -7.87 -33.02 -25.03
C ARG A 161 -7.75 -34.44 -24.49
N GLN A 162 -6.71 -34.73 -23.71
CA GLN A 162 -6.45 -36.07 -23.18
C GLN A 162 -7.09 -36.31 -21.80
N ASN A 163 -7.17 -35.28 -20.96
CA ASN A 163 -7.51 -35.40 -19.53
C ASN A 163 -8.78 -34.65 -19.13
N GLY A 164 -9.44 -33.94 -20.07
CA GLY A 164 -10.62 -33.13 -19.79
C GLY A 164 -10.26 -31.71 -19.35
N SER A 165 -10.70 -31.28 -18.16
CA SER A 165 -10.51 -29.90 -17.69
C SER A 165 -9.12 -29.67 -17.09
N TRP A 166 -8.56 -28.48 -17.32
CA TRP A 166 -7.41 -27.97 -16.59
C TRP A 166 -7.54 -26.46 -16.31
N PRO A 167 -7.28 -25.98 -15.09
CA PRO A 167 -7.00 -26.78 -13.88
C PRO A 167 -8.23 -27.58 -13.43
N LYS A 168 -8.02 -28.60 -12.58
CA LYS A 168 -9.14 -29.27 -11.91
C LYS A 168 -9.72 -28.32 -10.85
N PRO A 169 -11.04 -28.32 -10.62
CA PRO A 169 -11.67 -27.38 -9.69
C PRO A 169 -11.01 -27.33 -8.30
N HIS A 170 -10.72 -28.49 -7.69
CA HIS A 170 -10.09 -28.55 -6.37
C HIS A 170 -8.68 -27.91 -6.33
N HIS A 171 -7.87 -28.05 -7.38
CA HIS A 171 -6.55 -27.39 -7.42
C HIS A 171 -6.70 -25.87 -7.52
N LEU A 172 -7.72 -25.38 -8.24
CA LEU A 172 -7.98 -23.94 -8.32
C LEU A 172 -8.50 -23.40 -6.99
N GLU A 173 -9.37 -24.14 -6.29
CA GLU A 173 -9.85 -23.79 -4.96
C GLU A 173 -8.72 -23.75 -3.93
N GLU A 174 -7.84 -24.75 -3.90
CA GLU A 174 -6.65 -24.76 -3.05
C GLU A 174 -5.71 -23.59 -3.37
N LEU A 175 -5.53 -23.29 -4.66
CA LEU A 175 -4.70 -22.17 -5.11
C LEU A 175 -5.28 -20.82 -4.68
N LEU A 176 -6.59 -20.62 -4.84
CA LEU A 176 -7.28 -19.40 -4.42
C LEU A 176 -7.25 -19.25 -2.90
N LYS A 177 -7.39 -20.37 -2.17
CA LYS A 177 -7.24 -20.37 -0.71
C LYS A 177 -5.83 -19.95 -0.29
N HIS A 178 -4.79 -20.46 -0.96
CA HIS A 178 -3.38 -20.08 -0.71
C HIS A 178 -3.09 -18.63 -1.08
N ILE A 179 -3.62 -18.16 -2.21
CA ILE A 179 -3.46 -16.77 -2.64
C ILE A 179 -4.16 -15.81 -1.65
N GLY A 180 -5.33 -16.23 -1.16
CA GLY A 180 -6.24 -15.41 -0.38
C GLY A 180 -6.48 -14.05 -1.04
N GLY A 181 -6.29 -12.98 -0.28
CA GLY A 181 -6.51 -11.62 -0.75
C GLY A 181 -5.33 -10.96 -1.48
N SER A 182 -4.20 -11.66 -1.71
CA SER A 182 -2.97 -11.03 -2.18
C SER A 182 -2.79 -11.04 -3.70
N PHE A 183 -2.95 -9.89 -4.36
CA PHE A 183 -2.64 -9.74 -5.79
C PHE A 183 -1.16 -9.95 -6.13
N ILE A 184 -0.24 -9.61 -5.22
CA ILE A 184 1.19 -9.85 -5.40
C ILE A 184 1.44 -11.36 -5.46
N LEU A 185 0.87 -12.13 -4.52
CA LEU A 185 0.96 -13.58 -4.52
C LEU A 185 0.28 -14.18 -5.75
N ALA A 186 -0.95 -13.73 -6.08
CA ALA A 186 -1.70 -14.17 -7.26
C ALA A 186 -0.88 -14.03 -8.55
N SER A 187 -0.31 -12.84 -8.77
CA SER A 187 0.50 -12.56 -9.95
C SER A 187 1.81 -13.35 -9.99
N THR A 188 2.43 -13.58 -8.83
CA THR A 188 3.69 -14.35 -8.70
C THR A 188 3.46 -15.83 -8.99
N VAL A 189 2.41 -16.41 -8.39
CA VAL A 189 1.94 -17.78 -8.63
C VAL A 189 1.59 -17.98 -10.09
N ALA A 190 0.82 -17.07 -10.69
CA ALA A 190 0.51 -17.11 -12.11
C ALA A 190 1.77 -17.09 -12.99
N LYS A 191 2.70 -16.16 -12.73
CA LYS A 191 3.98 -16.09 -13.46
C LYS A 191 4.74 -17.40 -13.35
N PHE A 192 4.86 -17.99 -12.17
CA PHE A 192 5.51 -19.27 -11.97
C PHE A 192 4.85 -20.39 -12.77
N ILE A 193 3.53 -20.55 -12.68
CA ILE A 193 2.80 -21.63 -13.36
C ILE A 193 3.08 -21.58 -14.87
N PHE A 194 2.92 -20.40 -15.47
CA PHE A 194 2.94 -20.26 -16.92
C PHE A 194 4.32 -20.02 -17.53
N HIS A 195 5.24 -19.38 -16.79
CA HIS A 195 6.55 -18.98 -17.30
C HIS A 195 7.73 -19.63 -16.57
N GLY A 196 7.52 -20.20 -15.37
CA GLY A 196 8.58 -20.70 -14.49
C GLY A 196 9.35 -19.57 -13.81
N ILE A 197 10.22 -19.94 -12.86
CA ILE A 197 11.16 -19.01 -12.22
C ILE A 197 12.59 -19.47 -12.58
N GLY A 198 13.23 -18.78 -13.52
CA GLY A 198 14.62 -19.07 -13.91
C GLY A 198 14.81 -20.34 -14.75
N SER A 199 16.06 -20.81 -14.83
CA SER A 199 16.48 -21.91 -15.72
C SER A 199 16.22 -23.32 -15.15
N THR A 200 16.07 -23.45 -13.83
CA THR A 200 15.89 -24.72 -13.13
C THR A 200 14.56 -25.38 -13.44
N ASP A 201 13.50 -24.60 -13.72
CA ASP A 201 12.16 -25.14 -13.98
C ASP A 201 11.82 -25.22 -15.47
N SER A 202 12.78 -24.91 -16.36
CA SER A 202 12.56 -24.81 -17.80
C SER A 202 12.01 -26.09 -18.46
N HIS A 203 12.23 -27.25 -17.83
CA HIS A 203 11.75 -28.55 -18.29
C HIS A 203 10.33 -28.89 -17.82
N LEU A 204 9.77 -28.16 -16.85
CA LEU A 204 8.44 -28.41 -16.31
C LEU A 204 7.35 -27.76 -17.16
N THR A 205 6.21 -28.44 -17.30
CA THR A 205 5.01 -27.87 -17.93
C THR A 205 4.18 -27.10 -16.89
N PRO A 206 3.21 -26.27 -17.31
CA PRO A 206 2.28 -25.64 -16.37
C PRO A 206 1.54 -26.65 -15.47
N MET A 207 1.32 -27.88 -15.96
CA MET A 207 0.68 -28.95 -15.20
C MET A 207 1.55 -29.42 -14.03
N ASP A 208 2.86 -29.46 -14.23
CA ASP A 208 3.83 -29.86 -13.22
C ASP A 208 4.04 -28.75 -12.18
N ARG A 209 3.97 -27.48 -12.62
CA ARG A 209 4.15 -26.31 -11.75
C ARG A 209 2.92 -25.98 -10.91
N LEU A 210 1.70 -26.16 -11.44
CA LEU A 210 0.47 -25.88 -10.70
C LEU A 210 0.43 -26.44 -9.27
N PRO A 211 0.70 -27.74 -9.01
CA PRO A 211 0.70 -28.28 -7.65
C PRO A 211 1.86 -27.76 -6.79
N LEU A 212 2.95 -27.28 -7.39
CA LEU A 212 4.07 -26.68 -6.68
C LEU A 212 3.81 -25.23 -6.29
N ALA A 213 2.85 -24.57 -6.94
CA ALA A 213 2.62 -23.15 -6.78
C ALA A 213 2.09 -22.78 -5.38
N ILE A 214 1.46 -23.72 -4.68
CA ILE A 214 1.04 -23.57 -3.27
C ILE A 214 2.25 -23.48 -2.32
N LYS A 215 3.44 -23.92 -2.76
CA LYS A 215 4.68 -23.81 -1.98
C LYS A 215 5.44 -22.51 -2.24
N ILE A 216 4.92 -21.65 -3.12
CA ILE A 216 5.55 -20.36 -3.39
C ILE A 216 5.23 -19.41 -2.27
N ASP A 217 6.28 -19.02 -1.58
CA ASP A 217 6.35 -17.78 -0.81
C ASP A 217 7.02 -16.71 -1.69
N PRO A 218 6.39 -15.56 -1.95
CA PRO A 218 7.01 -14.45 -2.67
C PRO A 218 8.14 -13.75 -1.90
N GLY A 219 8.65 -14.35 -0.82
CA GLY A 219 9.61 -13.74 0.09
C GLY A 219 8.93 -12.82 1.09
N LEU A 220 7.65 -13.06 1.39
CA LEU A 220 6.91 -12.28 2.37
C LEU A 220 7.36 -12.62 3.78
N ASP A 221 7.82 -13.86 4.03
CA ASP A 221 8.29 -14.31 5.35
C ASP A 221 9.40 -13.42 5.91
N GLY A 222 10.30 -12.92 5.06
CA GLY A 222 11.35 -11.98 5.45
C GLY A 222 10.80 -10.64 5.91
N LEU A 223 9.79 -10.12 5.21
CA LEU A 223 9.11 -8.87 5.59
C LEU A 223 8.30 -9.04 6.88
N TYR A 224 7.56 -10.15 7.01
CA TYR A 224 6.83 -10.48 8.23
C TYR A 224 7.75 -10.61 9.44
N SER A 225 8.88 -11.31 9.27
CA SER A 225 9.88 -11.45 10.33
C SER A 225 10.42 -10.09 10.78
N GLN A 226 10.70 -9.19 9.83
CA GLN A 226 11.15 -7.83 10.15
C GLN A 226 10.09 -7.01 10.88
N THR A 227 8.82 -7.11 10.50
CA THR A 227 7.73 -6.41 11.18
C THR A 227 7.51 -6.95 12.58
N LEU A 228 7.46 -8.28 12.76
CA LEU A 228 7.31 -8.93 14.06
C LEU A 228 8.47 -8.60 15.01
N ALA A 229 9.70 -8.55 14.50
CA ALA A 229 10.88 -8.19 15.28
C ALA A 229 10.81 -6.78 15.90
N ARG A 230 9.99 -5.87 15.33
CA ARG A 230 9.78 -4.52 15.92
C ARG A 230 9.10 -4.59 17.28
N ALA A 231 8.15 -5.51 17.44
CA ALA A 231 7.36 -5.66 18.67
C ALA A 231 7.83 -6.80 19.58
N GLU A 232 8.78 -7.64 19.14
CA GLU A 232 9.24 -8.83 19.87
C GLU A 232 9.76 -8.53 21.29
N HIS A 233 10.32 -7.33 21.49
CA HIS A 233 10.85 -6.87 22.77
C HIS A 233 9.76 -6.41 23.77
N LEU A 234 8.52 -6.27 23.31
CA LEU A 234 7.42 -5.75 24.13
C LEU A 234 6.87 -6.83 25.08
N PRO A 235 6.43 -6.45 26.30
CA PRO A 235 5.75 -7.38 27.19
C PRO A 235 4.52 -8.00 26.52
N HIS A 236 4.27 -9.28 26.83
CA HIS A 236 3.12 -10.04 26.33
C HIS A 236 3.08 -10.28 24.81
N PHE A 237 4.11 -9.89 24.05
CA PHE A 237 4.16 -10.07 22.59
C PHE A 237 3.87 -11.51 22.18
N SER A 238 4.63 -12.47 22.71
CA SER A 238 4.50 -13.88 22.34
C SER A 238 3.11 -14.43 22.66
N GLU A 239 2.54 -14.08 23.80
CA GLU A 239 1.20 -14.50 24.22
C GLU A 239 0.11 -13.92 23.33
N ILE A 240 0.18 -12.61 23.02
CA ILE A 240 -0.76 -11.91 22.15
C ILE A 240 -0.72 -12.49 20.74
N ILE A 241 0.46 -12.63 20.15
CA ILE A 241 0.61 -13.19 18.80
C ILE A 241 0.19 -14.66 18.75
N SER A 242 0.46 -15.44 19.80
CA SER A 242 0.02 -16.83 19.88
C SER A 242 -1.51 -16.95 19.93
N ILE A 243 -2.19 -16.10 20.70
CA ILE A 243 -3.66 -16.08 20.71
C ILE A 243 -4.18 -15.73 19.33
N ILE A 244 -3.69 -14.64 18.76
CA ILE A 244 -4.10 -14.16 17.44
C ILE A 244 -3.88 -15.24 16.37
N ALA A 245 -2.79 -16.02 16.45
CA ALA A 245 -2.50 -17.18 15.60
C ALA A 245 -3.44 -18.37 15.74
N LEU A 246 -4.03 -18.56 16.92
CA LEU A 246 -4.87 -19.72 17.24
C LEU A 246 -6.37 -19.42 17.16
N LEU A 247 -6.76 -18.15 17.12
CA LEU A 247 -8.16 -17.75 17.06
C LEU A 247 -8.82 -18.19 15.75
N ALA A 248 -9.93 -18.92 15.88
CA ALA A 248 -10.75 -19.33 14.74
C ALA A 248 -11.55 -18.17 14.14
N ALA A 249 -11.82 -17.15 14.96
CA ALA A 249 -12.47 -15.91 14.56
C ALA A 249 -11.82 -14.74 15.31
N PRO A 250 -11.75 -13.56 14.68
CA PRO A 250 -11.27 -12.34 15.29
C PRO A 250 -11.87 -12.01 16.67
N LEU A 251 -11.05 -11.47 17.58
CA LEU A 251 -11.51 -10.96 18.87
C LEU A 251 -11.12 -9.50 19.07
N PRO A 252 -11.97 -8.68 19.73
CA PRO A 252 -11.62 -7.32 20.09
C PRO A 252 -10.39 -7.27 21.02
N ILE A 253 -9.67 -6.15 21.03
CA ILE A 253 -8.55 -5.89 21.97
C ILE A 253 -8.95 -6.24 23.41
N ALA A 254 -10.15 -5.81 23.82
CA ALA A 254 -10.70 -6.11 25.13
C ALA A 254 -10.88 -7.63 25.37
N GLY A 255 -11.29 -8.38 24.35
CA GLY A 255 -11.44 -9.84 24.43
C GLY A 255 -10.10 -10.57 24.52
N ILE A 256 -9.08 -10.11 23.78
CA ILE A 256 -7.70 -10.63 23.89
C ILE A 256 -7.14 -10.34 25.29
N ALA A 257 -7.37 -9.12 25.79
CA ALA A 257 -6.94 -8.70 27.13
C ALA A 257 -7.60 -9.55 28.23
N GLU A 258 -8.91 -9.81 28.11
CA GLU A 258 -9.66 -10.67 29.04
C GLU A 258 -9.11 -12.11 29.04
N LEU A 259 -8.82 -12.67 27.86
CA LEU A 259 -8.27 -14.03 27.74
C LEU A 259 -6.88 -14.16 28.38
N LEU A 260 -6.06 -13.11 28.29
CA LEU A 260 -4.71 -13.10 28.84
C LEU A 260 -4.67 -12.63 30.31
N GLY A 261 -5.76 -12.05 30.82
CA GLY A 261 -5.78 -11.42 32.13
C GLY A 261 -4.88 -10.18 32.23
N ILE A 262 -4.70 -9.46 31.12
CA ILE A 262 -3.89 -8.23 31.03
C ILE A 262 -4.78 -7.02 30.71
N GLN A 263 -4.21 -5.83 30.69
CA GLN A 263 -4.95 -4.61 30.35
C GLN A 263 -5.03 -4.42 28.83
N ALA A 264 -6.14 -3.86 28.35
CA ALA A 264 -6.35 -3.57 26.93
C ALA A 264 -5.24 -2.71 26.30
N TYR A 265 -4.68 -1.75 27.06
CA TYR A 265 -3.58 -0.93 26.56
C TYR A 265 -2.29 -1.74 26.30
N GLU A 266 -2.07 -2.84 27.03
CA GLU A 266 -0.91 -3.72 26.85
C GLU A 266 -1.01 -4.49 25.54
N VAL A 267 -2.24 -4.92 25.19
CA VAL A 267 -2.54 -5.50 23.87
C VAL A 267 -2.37 -4.46 22.77
N ALA A 268 -2.97 -3.27 22.93
CA ALA A 268 -2.86 -2.20 21.94
C ALA A 268 -1.40 -1.78 21.70
N HIS A 269 -0.57 -1.71 22.73
CA HIS A 269 0.85 -1.36 22.64
C HIS A 269 1.62 -2.31 21.71
N VAL A 270 1.36 -3.62 21.77
CA VAL A 270 1.96 -4.59 20.86
C VAL A 270 1.43 -4.45 19.44
N LEU A 271 0.11 -4.30 19.29
CA LEU A 271 -0.53 -4.32 17.97
C LEU A 271 -0.27 -3.05 17.14
N VAL A 272 -0.05 -1.90 17.78
CA VAL A 272 0.30 -0.64 17.09
C VAL A 272 1.57 -0.79 16.26
N ASP A 273 2.58 -1.50 16.77
CA ASP A 273 3.84 -1.73 16.05
C ASP A 273 3.71 -2.78 14.91
N LEU A 274 2.57 -3.45 14.83
CA LEU A 274 2.25 -4.50 13.86
C LEU A 274 1.16 -4.10 12.86
N GLN A 275 0.74 -2.84 12.84
CA GLN A 275 -0.31 -2.31 11.94
C GLN A 275 -0.04 -2.56 10.45
N ALA A 276 1.24 -2.73 10.08
CA ALA A 276 1.63 -3.08 8.72
C ALA A 276 1.16 -4.49 8.28
N ILE A 277 0.88 -5.38 9.23
CA ILE A 277 0.54 -6.79 8.98
C ILE A 277 -0.69 -7.29 9.76
N ILE A 278 -1.18 -6.52 10.74
CA ILE A 278 -2.38 -6.78 11.51
C ILE A 278 -3.27 -5.53 11.42
N GLN A 279 -4.51 -5.70 10.99
CA GLN A 279 -5.49 -4.62 11.06
C GLN A 279 -5.92 -4.40 12.51
N VAL A 280 -5.72 -3.17 13.01
CA VAL A 280 -6.12 -2.75 14.35
C VAL A 280 -7.23 -1.69 14.19
N PRO A 281 -8.50 -2.03 14.47
CA PRO A 281 -9.60 -1.07 14.54
C PRO A 281 -9.30 0.04 15.54
N GLY A 282 -9.57 1.28 15.18
CA GLY A 282 -9.27 2.48 15.98
C GLY A 282 -10.14 2.69 17.23
N THR A 283 -11.00 1.73 17.62
CA THR A 283 -11.90 1.87 18.78
C THR A 283 -12.05 0.57 19.56
N ASP A 284 -11.96 0.65 20.89
CA ASP A 284 -12.05 -0.49 21.82
C ASP A 284 -13.42 -1.20 21.80
N ASP A 285 -14.49 -0.55 21.33
CA ASP A 285 -15.88 -1.00 21.45
C ASP A 285 -16.58 -1.38 20.12
N ALA A 286 -15.88 -1.29 18.98
CA ALA A 286 -16.45 -1.74 17.71
C ALA A 286 -16.12 -3.22 17.49
N PRO A 287 -17.05 -4.04 16.95
CA PRO A 287 -16.74 -5.38 16.46
C PRO A 287 -15.89 -5.23 15.18
N GLY A 288 -14.63 -4.86 15.35
CA GLY A 288 -13.66 -4.77 14.28
C GLY A 288 -13.01 -6.11 14.04
N ASP A 289 -12.73 -6.41 12.77
CA ASP A 289 -12.28 -7.70 12.29
C ASP A 289 -10.76 -7.87 12.58
N PHE A 290 -10.40 -8.14 13.84
CA PHE A 290 -9.05 -8.57 14.25
C PHE A 290 -8.70 -9.98 13.74
N SER A 291 -8.72 -10.18 12.43
CA SER A 291 -8.19 -11.42 11.85
C SER A 291 -6.67 -11.32 11.83
N LEU A 292 -5.95 -12.42 12.07
CA LEU A 292 -4.87 -12.66 11.12
C LEU A 292 -5.59 -12.96 9.83
N LEU A 293 -5.61 -12.05 8.84
CA LEU A 293 -6.01 -12.42 7.50
C LEU A 293 -5.25 -13.70 7.20
N PRO A 294 -5.97 -14.78 6.90
CA PRO A 294 -5.38 -15.99 6.38
C PRO A 294 -4.91 -15.65 4.97
N HIS A 295 -3.79 -14.92 4.85
CA HIS A 295 -3.26 -14.20 3.68
C HIS A 295 -3.77 -12.75 3.56
N PHE A 296 -2.98 -11.80 4.08
CA PHE A 296 -3.33 -10.37 4.16
C PHE A 296 -3.23 -9.63 2.83
N MET A 297 -4.35 -9.01 2.46
CA MET A 297 -4.41 -7.79 1.66
C MET A 297 -3.65 -6.67 2.37
N ALA A 298 -2.90 -5.88 1.60
CA ALA A 298 -2.49 -4.56 2.04
C ALA A 298 -3.76 -3.73 2.30
N ALA A 299 -3.97 -3.35 3.56
CA ALA A 299 -4.95 -2.35 3.92
C ALA A 299 -4.48 -1.02 3.31
N PHE A 300 -4.96 -0.69 2.12
CA PHE A 300 -4.70 0.59 1.49
C PHE A 300 -5.74 1.58 1.99
N SER A 301 -5.32 2.58 2.76
CA SER A 301 -6.07 3.82 2.88
C SER A 301 -5.76 4.69 1.67
N ILE A 302 -6.81 5.06 0.95
CA ILE A 302 -6.76 6.08 -0.09
C ILE A 302 -7.24 7.38 0.54
N ALA A 303 -6.41 8.41 0.54
CA ALA A 303 -6.81 9.77 0.86
C ALA A 303 -6.83 10.60 -0.43
N VAL A 304 -7.98 11.21 -0.74
CA VAL A 304 -8.18 12.12 -1.88
C VAL A 304 -8.40 13.55 -1.39
#